data_AF-A0A840A1T7-F1
#
_entry.id   AF-A0A840A1T7-F1
#
_cell.length_a   1.000
_cell.length_b   1.000
_cell.length_c   1.000
_cell.angle_alpha   90.00
_cell.angle_beta   90.00
_cell.angle_gamma   90.00
#
_symmetry.space_group_name_H-M   'P 1'
#
loop_
_entity.id
_entity.type
_entity.pdbx_description
1 polymer ?
#
loop_
_entity_poly.entity_id
_entity_poly.type
_entity_poly.pdbx_seq_one_letter_code
_entity_poly.pdbx_strand_id
1 'polypeptide(L)'
;MKKLVLTLAALTAMATPAAAQVMCRDDVGRVTCYDIYGNSVVGTKDVLGKATWVDEYGNQVSVRRDVLGNRIIEDSEGNRTTVRRDVLGNTVVSDDRGNKTSCRVDLLGKARCK
;
A
#
# COMPACT_ATOMS: atom_id res chain seq x y z
N MET A 1 26.41 -38.24 -44.34
CA MET A 1 25.89 -39.57 -43.94
C MET A 1 25.89 -39.59 -42.42
N LYS A 2 24.79 -39.50 -41.68
CA LYS A 2 23.62 -40.37 -41.62
C LYS A 2 22.36 -39.55 -41.32
N LYS A 3 21.26 -39.95 -41.97
CA LYS A 3 19.89 -39.52 -41.70
C LYS A 3 19.42 -40.15 -40.39
N LEU A 4 18.70 -39.41 -39.55
CA LEU A 4 17.54 -39.97 -38.87
C LEU A 4 16.50 -38.86 -38.67
N VAL A 5 15.31 -39.14 -39.17
CA VAL A 5 14.08 -38.34 -39.15
C VAL A 5 13.28 -38.73 -37.90
N LEU A 6 12.26 -37.91 -37.58
CA LEU A 6 11.13 -38.06 -36.66
C LEU A 6 11.30 -37.37 -35.30
N THR A 7 10.39 -36.55 -34.77
CA THR A 7 9.16 -35.89 -35.25
C THR A 7 8.69 -35.01 -34.08
N LEU A 8 7.92 -33.96 -34.39
CA LEU A 8 6.94 -33.34 -33.48
C LEU A 8 7.47 -32.52 -32.29
N ALA A 9 8.08 -31.38 -32.56
CA ALA A 9 8.07 -30.26 -31.61
C ALA A 9 6.83 -29.39 -31.85
N ALA A 10 5.64 -29.99 -31.70
CA ALA A 10 4.42 -29.23 -31.47
C ALA A 10 4.33 -28.96 -29.97
N LEU A 11 4.91 -27.84 -29.52
CA LEU A 11 4.42 -27.16 -28.33
C LEU A 11 4.78 -25.68 -28.40
N THR A 12 3.98 -24.97 -29.20
CA THR A 12 3.71 -23.56 -28.94
C THR A 12 3.08 -23.41 -27.55
N ALA A 13 3.34 -22.24 -26.94
CA ALA A 13 2.71 -21.68 -25.74
C ALA A 13 3.51 -21.84 -24.43
N MET A 14 4.31 -20.81 -24.18
CA MET A 14 4.24 -19.96 -22.98
C MET A 14 3.95 -20.66 -21.64
N ALA A 15 4.93 -20.63 -20.75
CA ALA A 15 4.67 -20.48 -19.33
C ALA A 15 5.80 -19.62 -18.75
N THR A 16 5.69 -18.29 -18.92
CA THR A 16 6.35 -17.37 -17.99
C THR A 16 5.85 -17.69 -16.58
N PRO A 17 6.69 -17.60 -15.54
CA PRO A 17 6.31 -17.99 -14.19
C PRO A 17 5.09 -17.19 -13.76
N ALA A 18 4.12 -17.89 -13.18
CA ALA A 18 2.90 -17.32 -12.64
C ALA A 18 3.25 -16.14 -11.71
N ALA A 19 3.03 -14.92 -12.19
CA ALA A 19 3.02 -13.76 -11.33
C ALA A 19 1.94 -14.02 -10.28
N ALA A 20 2.28 -13.95 -9.00
CA ALA A 20 1.31 -14.06 -7.91
C ALA A 20 0.24 -12.97 -8.12
N GLN A 21 -0.97 -13.35 -8.53
CA GLN A 21 -2.03 -12.41 -8.82
C GLN A 21 -2.82 -12.13 -7.54
N VAL A 22 -2.83 -10.87 -7.10
CA VAL A 22 -3.74 -10.40 -6.03
C VAL A 22 -5.12 -10.20 -6.66
N MET A 23 -6.15 -10.78 -6.05
CA MET A 23 -7.54 -10.63 -6.50
C MET A 23 -8.28 -9.71 -5.53
N CYS A 24 -8.86 -8.61 -6.03
CA CYS A 24 -9.68 -7.72 -5.22
C CYS A 24 -11.13 -7.70 -5.74
N ARG A 25 -12.09 -7.69 -4.81
CA ARG A 25 -13.52 -7.48 -5.06
C ARG A 25 -13.99 -6.23 -4.33
N ASP A 26 -14.79 -5.40 -4.99
CA ASP A 26 -15.46 -4.24 -4.40
C ASP A 26 -16.96 -4.53 -4.28
N ASP A 27 -17.46 -4.45 -3.05
CA ASP A 27 -18.87 -4.58 -2.71
C ASP A 27 -19.35 -3.26 -2.07
N VAL A 28 -19.75 -2.30 -2.90
CA VAL A 28 -20.32 -1.00 -2.49
C VAL A 28 -19.38 -0.23 -1.53
N GLY A 29 -18.11 -0.07 -1.91
CA GLY A 29 -17.13 0.69 -1.13
C GLY A 29 -16.47 -0.09 0.01
N ARG A 30 -16.81 -1.38 0.15
CA ARG A 30 -16.04 -2.36 0.90
C ARG A 30 -15.21 -3.17 -0.10
N VAL A 31 -13.89 -2.99 -0.08
CA VAL A 31 -12.97 -3.73 -0.95
C VAL A 31 -12.34 -4.86 -0.16
N THR A 32 -12.41 -6.10 -0.65
CA THR A 32 -11.69 -7.23 -0.08
C THR A 32 -10.67 -7.74 -1.09
N CYS A 33 -9.41 -7.83 -0.69
CA CYS A 33 -8.33 -8.35 -1.51
C CYS A 33 -7.79 -9.66 -0.92
N TYR A 34 -7.45 -10.59 -1.79
CA TYR A 34 -6.88 -11.89 -1.47
C TYR A 34 -5.53 -12.06 -2.17
N ASP A 35 -4.56 -12.63 -1.47
CA ASP A 35 -3.32 -13.09 -2.08
C ASP A 35 -3.43 -14.54 -2.59
N ILE A 36 -2.35 -15.06 -3.18
CA ILE A 36 -2.31 -16.43 -3.70
C ILE A 36 -2.30 -17.52 -2.62
N TYR A 37 -2.03 -17.16 -1.38
CA TYR A 37 -2.03 -18.07 -0.23
C TYR A 37 -3.39 -18.09 0.47
N GLY A 38 -4.32 -17.24 0.05
CA GLY A 38 -5.66 -17.11 0.61
C GLY A 38 -5.76 -16.08 1.74
N ASN A 39 -4.67 -15.38 2.07
CA ASN A 39 -4.73 -14.32 3.08
C ASN A 39 -5.57 -13.15 2.56
N SER A 40 -6.25 -12.44 3.46
CA SER A 40 -7.16 -11.37 3.06
C SER A 40 -6.98 -10.06 3.81
N VAL A 41 -7.25 -8.97 3.11
CA VAL A 41 -7.36 -7.62 3.68
C VAL A 41 -8.64 -6.97 3.20
N VAL A 42 -9.34 -6.32 4.13
CA VAL A 42 -10.58 -5.59 3.87
C VAL A 42 -10.33 -4.10 4.01
N GLY A 43 -10.47 -3.35 2.92
CA GLY A 43 -10.50 -1.89 2.88
C GLY A 43 -11.93 -1.35 2.95
N THR A 44 -12.15 -0.31 3.75
CA THR A 44 -13.40 0.46 3.79
C THR A 44 -13.09 1.94 3.81
N LYS A 45 -14.05 2.78 3.38
CA LYS A 45 -13.97 4.23 3.50
C LYS A 45 -15.29 4.78 4.01
N ASP A 46 -15.24 5.56 5.09
CA ASP A 46 -16.44 6.19 5.64
C ASP A 46 -16.84 7.47 4.88
N VAL A 47 -17.99 8.04 5.26
CA VAL A 47 -18.54 9.27 4.66
C VAL A 47 -17.69 10.51 4.91
N LEU A 48 -16.84 10.50 5.95
CA LEU A 48 -15.88 11.56 6.26
C LEU A 48 -14.55 11.38 5.53
N GLY A 49 -14.41 10.28 4.79
CA GLY A 49 -13.24 9.94 4.00
C GLY A 49 -12.11 9.27 4.79
N LYS A 50 -12.35 8.81 6.03
CA LYS A 50 -11.42 7.93 6.74
C LYS A 50 -11.41 6.58 6.05
N ALA A 51 -10.24 6.16 5.62
CA ALA A 51 -10.01 4.82 5.07
C ALA A 51 -9.47 3.89 6.16
N THR A 52 -9.93 2.66 6.18
CA THR A 52 -9.55 1.63 7.15
C THR A 52 -9.27 0.32 6.44
N TRP A 53 -8.16 -0.32 6.79
CA TRP A 53 -7.79 -1.65 6.33
C TRP A 53 -7.68 -2.58 7.52
N VAL A 54 -8.26 -3.77 7.40
CA VAL A 54 -8.25 -4.81 8.45
C VAL A 54 -7.80 -6.12 7.81
N ASP A 55 -6.82 -6.79 8.40
CA ASP A 55 -6.42 -8.13 7.98
C ASP A 55 -7.27 -9.22 8.66
N GLU A 56 -7.05 -10.49 8.30
CA GLU A 56 -7.78 -11.62 8.88
C GLU A 56 -7.45 -11.90 10.35
N TYR A 57 -6.34 -11.36 10.87
CA TYR A 57 -5.93 -11.48 12.27
C TYR A 57 -6.52 -10.37 13.15
N GLY A 58 -7.24 -9.41 12.54
CA GLY A 58 -7.84 -8.27 13.21
C GLY A 58 -6.88 -7.09 13.40
N ASN A 59 -5.68 -7.12 12.80
CA ASN A 59 -4.83 -5.95 12.78
C ASN A 59 -5.44 -4.90 11.87
N GLN A 60 -5.42 -3.65 12.33
CA GLN A 60 -6.07 -2.55 11.63
C GLN A 60 -5.09 -1.41 11.40
N VAL A 61 -5.16 -0.81 10.22
CA VAL A 61 -4.55 0.50 9.94
C VAL A 61 -5.62 1.42 9.41
N SER A 62 -5.65 2.66 9.89
CA SER A 62 -6.57 3.67 9.39
C SER A 62 -5.86 4.97 9.02
N VAL A 63 -6.38 5.65 8.00
CA VAL A 63 -5.86 6.91 7.51
C VAL A 63 -7.01 7.89 7.39
N ARG A 64 -6.88 9.06 8.02
CA ARG A 64 -7.86 10.15 7.97
C ARG A 64 -7.17 11.51 7.85
N ARG A 65 -7.97 12.55 7.65
CA ARG A 65 -7.52 13.93 7.87
C ARG A 65 -8.13 14.49 9.15
N ASP A 66 -7.39 15.33 9.85
CA ASP A 66 -7.94 16.14 10.93
C ASP A 66 -8.55 17.45 10.40
N VAL A 67 -9.10 18.27 11.30
CA VAL A 67 -9.75 19.55 10.98
C VAL A 67 -8.78 20.59 10.40
N LEU A 68 -7.48 20.41 10.59
CA LEU A 68 -6.43 21.27 10.03
C LEU A 68 -5.90 20.73 8.68
N GLY A 69 -6.47 19.62 8.20
CA GLY A 69 -6.07 18.97 6.96
C GLY A 69 -4.82 18.09 7.09
N ASN A 70 -4.29 17.86 8.30
CA ASN A 70 -3.16 16.96 8.53
C ASN A 70 -3.61 15.52 8.32
N ARG A 71 -2.73 14.69 7.75
CA ARG A 71 -2.99 13.26 7.60
C ARG A 71 -2.62 12.54 8.90
N ILE A 72 -3.57 11.81 9.47
CA ILE A 72 -3.36 10.97 10.65
C ILE A 72 -3.41 9.51 10.23
N ILE A 73 -2.42 8.74 10.67
CA ILE A 73 -2.30 7.30 10.47
C ILE A 73 -2.29 6.68 11.86
N GLU A 74 -3.18 5.73 12.12
CA GLU A 74 -3.30 5.03 13.40
C GLU A 74 -3.41 3.52 13.13
N ASP A 75 -2.70 2.72 13.91
CA ASP A 75 -2.82 1.26 13.90
C ASP A 75 -3.61 0.71 15.11
N SER A 76 -3.88 -0.60 15.11
CA SER A 76 -4.60 -1.30 16.19
C SER A 76 -3.83 -1.38 17.51
N GLU A 77 -2.52 -1.15 17.52
CA GLU A 77 -1.70 -1.10 18.72
C GLU A 77 -1.75 0.29 19.40
N GLY A 78 -2.39 1.26 18.73
CA GLY A 78 -2.48 2.64 19.20
C GLY A 78 -1.32 3.52 18.76
N ASN A 79 -0.41 3.03 17.91
CA ASN A 79 0.67 3.86 17.38
C ASN A 79 0.07 4.89 16.42
N ARG A 80 0.41 6.16 16.62
CA ARG A 80 -0.10 7.27 15.80
C ARG A 80 1.00 8.05 15.11
N THR A 81 0.91 8.14 13.78
CA THR A 81 1.75 9.03 12.96
C THR A 81 0.92 10.17 12.39
N THR A 82 1.44 11.40 12.51
CA THR A 82 0.86 12.60 11.92
C THR A 82 1.78 13.14 10.82
N VAL A 83 1.23 13.36 9.64
CA VAL A 83 1.90 14.00 8.52
C VAL A 83 1.24 15.34 8.23
N ARG A 84 2.01 16.41 8.28
CA ARG A 84 1.52 17.77 8.07
C ARG A 84 2.51 18.61 7.26
N ARG A 85 2.05 19.74 6.75
CA ARG A 85 2.92 20.76 6.17
C ARG A 85 3.14 21.87 7.21
N ASP A 86 4.36 22.31 7.41
CA ASP A 86 4.64 23.48 8.25
C ASP A 86 4.51 24.81 7.48
N VAL A 87 4.63 25.92 8.19
CA VAL A 87 4.51 27.28 7.61
C VAL A 87 5.62 27.61 6.61
N LEU A 88 6.76 26.90 6.66
CA LEU A 88 7.86 27.06 5.72
C LEU A 88 7.66 26.18 4.48
N GLY A 89 6.62 25.34 4.45
CA GLY A 89 6.32 24.42 3.36
C GLY A 89 7.02 23.06 3.47
N ASN A 90 7.64 22.74 4.60
CA ASN A 90 8.26 21.43 4.82
C ASN A 90 7.18 20.38 5.17
N THR A 91 7.40 19.14 4.77
CA THR A 91 6.61 18.00 5.24
C THR A 91 7.18 17.54 6.57
N VAL A 92 6.37 17.60 7.62
CA VAL A 92 6.71 17.16 8.97
C VAL A 92 5.95 15.87 9.25
N VAL A 93 6.70 14.83 9.63
CA VAL A 93 6.19 13.57 10.14
C VAL A 93 6.53 13.48 11.62
N SER A 94 5.56 13.17 12.45
CA SER A 94 5.77 12.95 13.88
C SER A 94 4.98 11.75 14.37
N ASP A 95 5.57 10.96 15.26
CA ASP A 95 4.87 9.89 15.96
C ASP A 95 4.44 10.34 17.37
N ASP A 96 3.74 9.46 18.07
CA ASP A 96 3.28 9.60 19.45
C ASP A 96 4.39 9.40 20.49
N ARG A 97 5.53 8.82 20.11
CA ARG A 97 6.74 8.64 20.93
C ARG A 97 7.62 9.90 20.95
N GLY A 98 7.23 10.94 20.22
CA GLY A 98 7.94 12.21 20.15
C GLY A 98 9.03 12.27 19.08
N ASN A 99 9.20 11.23 18.27
CA ASN A 99 10.09 11.28 17.11
C ASN A 99 9.49 12.19 16.05
N LYS A 100 10.36 12.98 15.41
CA LYS A 100 9.95 13.97 14.42
C LYS A 100 10.99 14.07 13.33
N THR A 101 10.53 13.94 12.09
CA THR A 101 11.35 14.14 10.90
C THR A 101 10.72 15.22 10.03
N SER A 102 11.52 16.16 9.58
CA SER A 102 11.09 17.23 8.68
C SER A 102 11.85 17.16 7.37
N CYS A 103 11.13 17.02 6.26
CA CYS A 103 11.70 16.93 4.92
C CYS A 103 11.24 18.08 4.04
N ARG A 104 12.14 18.56 3.17
CA ARG A 104 11.84 19.52 2.10
C ARG A 104 12.43 19.03 0.79
N VAL A 105 11.70 19.24 -0.29
CA VAL A 105 12.20 19.02 -1.66
C VAL A 105 12.65 20.36 -2.23
N ASP A 106 13.86 20.41 -2.79
CA ASP A 106 14.38 21.60 -3.47
C ASP A 106 13.87 21.73 -4.92
N LEU A 107 14.23 22.81 -5.60
CA LEU A 107 13.78 23.10 -6.97
C LEU A 107 14.28 22.07 -8.00
N LEU A 108 15.30 21.27 -7.66
CA LEU A 108 15.84 20.21 -8.51
C LEU A 108 15.19 18.84 -8.18
N GLY A 109 14.20 18.82 -7.28
CA GLY A 109 13.52 17.59 -6.87
C GLY A 109 14.26 16.79 -5.80
N LYS A 110 15.34 17.30 -5.21
CA LYS A 110 16.10 16.57 -4.18
C LYS A 110 15.51 16.79 -2.79
N ALA A 111 15.23 15.69 -2.09
CA ALA A 111 14.75 15.73 -0.71
C ALA A 111 15.90 15.91 0.29
N ARG A 112 15.70 16.78 1.29
CA ARG A 112 16.57 16.95 2.46
C ARG A 112 15.72 16.80 3.72
N CYS A 113 16.13 15.92 4.61
CA CYS A 113 15.43 15.63 5.85
C CYS A 113 16.31 15.93 7.07
N LYS A 114 15.67 16.33 8.17
CA LYS A 114 16.29 16.58 9.48
C LYS A 114 15.45 15.92 10.56
#